data_AF-A0A0S7Y0S9-F1
#
_entry.id   AF-A0A0S7Y0S9-F1
#
_cell.length_a   1.000
_cell.length_b   1.000
_cell.length_c   1.000
_cell.angle_alpha   90.00
_cell.angle_beta   90.00
_cell.angle_gamma   90.00
#
_symmetry.space_group_name_H-M   'P 1'
#
loop_
_entity.id
_entity.type
_entity.pdbx_description
1 polymer ?
#
loop_
_entity_poly.entity_id
_entity_poly.type
_entity_poly.pdbx_seq_one_letter_code
_entity_poly.pdbx_strand_id
1 'polypeptide(L)'
;MAKESSTFQIDENKRKQMQAEQEQIRKRLKQIKHQILVLSGKGGVGKSTVAVNLAVSLALTGKKVGLLDIDIHGPSIPKILNLEGKSLQSAGATILPVEMVENLKVMSIGFLLRGSSDAVIWRGPMKYQMIKQFLKDVQWGNLDFLIVDSPPGTGDEPLSVVQLLEKADGAIIVTTPQEVALSDVRKCITFCRNLNLPVLGVLENMSGFVCPKCGEKTDVFKSGGGEIMANEMHVPFLGRIPIDPQIVEACDSGRPFVYHYNQSQTAKAFEQVLNPILELNNNAQESNETQSLETGDKKMRIAVPLAQGKLSLHFGHCDQFAIFDIDDKTSRVINTKEATPPAHAPGVLPRWLHENNVSVIIAGGMGQRAQQLFAQNDIKVVVGASDSSPEELVSAYLEDRLQTGDNICDH
;
A
#
# COMPACT_ATOMS: atom_id res chain seq x y z
N MET A 1 0.86 44.77 -15.30
CA MET A 1 2.07 44.27 -15.99
C MET A 1 3.23 43.92 -15.06
N ALA A 2 3.94 44.86 -14.37
CA ALA A 2 5.10 44.48 -13.55
C ALA A 2 4.76 43.67 -12.27
N LYS A 3 3.63 43.94 -11.61
CA LYS A 3 3.17 43.18 -10.42
C LYS A 3 2.70 41.75 -10.78
N GLU A 4 2.02 41.57 -11.91
CA GLU A 4 1.52 40.26 -12.36
C GLU A 4 2.66 39.30 -12.74
N SER A 5 3.73 39.81 -13.36
CA SER A 5 4.92 39.02 -13.71
C SER A 5 5.69 38.53 -12.47
N SER A 6 5.75 39.36 -11.41
CA SER A 6 6.40 38.98 -10.15
C SER A 6 5.62 37.90 -9.37
N THR A 7 4.28 37.96 -9.38
CA THR A 7 3.43 36.96 -8.72
C THR A 7 3.50 35.61 -9.44
N PHE A 8 3.53 35.62 -10.78
CA PHE A 8 3.69 34.40 -11.59
C PHE A 8 5.04 33.70 -11.33
N GLN A 9 6.14 34.45 -11.24
CA GLN A 9 7.45 33.90 -10.91
C GLN A 9 7.53 33.31 -9.49
N ILE A 10 6.85 33.94 -8.51
CA ILE A 10 6.77 33.42 -7.13
C ILE A 10 6.04 32.07 -7.09
N ASP A 11 4.93 31.94 -7.85
CA ASP A 11 4.17 30.68 -7.92
C ASP A 11 4.92 29.57 -8.66
N GLU A 12 5.67 29.90 -9.70
CA GLU A 12 6.49 28.93 -10.43
C GLU A 12 7.65 28.40 -9.58
N ASN A 13 8.34 29.28 -8.84
CA ASN A 13 9.41 28.89 -7.92
C ASN A 13 8.89 28.03 -6.77
N LYS A 14 7.73 28.35 -6.20
CA LYS A 14 7.08 27.52 -5.17
C LYS A 14 6.71 26.13 -5.70
N ARG A 15 6.17 26.04 -6.93
CA ARG A 15 5.85 24.74 -7.56
C ARG A 15 7.12 23.90 -7.78
N LYS A 16 8.19 24.49 -8.29
CA LYS A 16 9.48 23.81 -8.47
C LYS A 16 10.04 23.32 -7.14
N GLN A 17 9.96 24.13 -6.08
CA GLN A 17 10.39 23.72 -4.75
C GLN A 17 9.54 22.55 -4.21
N MET A 18 8.22 22.62 -4.32
CA MET A 18 7.33 21.53 -3.88
C MET A 18 7.62 20.22 -4.62
N GLN A 19 7.84 20.28 -5.94
CA GLN A 19 8.22 19.12 -6.75
C GLN A 19 9.58 18.55 -6.33
N ALA A 20 10.59 19.40 -6.10
CA ALA A 20 11.90 18.96 -5.66
C ALA A 20 11.85 18.26 -4.29
N GLU A 21 11.06 18.79 -3.36
CA GLU A 21 10.87 18.14 -2.05
C GLU A 21 10.10 16.81 -2.16
N GLN A 22 9.08 16.74 -3.02
CA GLN A 22 8.34 15.50 -3.25
C GLN A 22 9.24 14.42 -3.86
N GLU A 23 10.12 14.79 -4.79
CA GLU A 23 11.10 13.90 -5.39
C GLU A 23 12.13 13.39 -4.36
N GLN A 24 12.53 14.22 -3.39
CA GLN A 24 13.38 13.78 -2.27
C GLN A 24 12.67 12.76 -1.40
N ILE A 25 11.39 12.97 -1.09
CA ILE A 25 10.57 12.00 -0.35
C ILE A 25 10.49 10.68 -1.11
N ARG A 26 10.17 10.70 -2.41
CA ARG A 26 10.16 9.49 -3.25
C ARG A 26 11.48 8.74 -3.21
N LYS A 27 12.61 9.45 -3.34
CA LYS A 27 13.94 8.84 -3.26
C LYS A 27 14.21 8.19 -1.91
N ARG A 28 13.78 8.82 -0.82
CA ARG A 28 13.91 8.28 0.54
C ARG A 28 13.07 7.03 0.71
N LEU A 29 11.79 7.11 0.33
CA LEU A 29 10.82 6.03 0.48
C LEU A 29 11.08 4.84 -0.45
N LYS A 30 11.76 5.04 -1.59
CA LYS A 30 12.18 3.96 -2.48
C LYS A 30 13.09 2.91 -1.82
N GLN A 31 13.75 3.27 -0.71
CA GLN A 31 14.59 2.35 0.07
C GLN A 31 13.78 1.46 1.04
N ILE A 32 12.46 1.66 1.10
CA ILE A 32 11.54 0.98 2.00
C ILE A 32 10.64 0.08 1.15
N LYS A 33 10.72 -1.24 1.35
CA LYS A 33 9.95 -2.20 0.54
C LYS A 33 8.45 -2.09 0.76
N HIS A 34 8.03 -2.05 2.03
CA HIS A 34 6.62 -1.96 2.40
C HIS A 34 6.36 -0.81 3.37
N GLN A 35 5.32 -0.03 3.09
CA GLN A 35 4.87 1.10 3.90
C GLN A 35 3.43 0.83 4.36
N ILE A 36 3.27 0.62 5.66
CA ILE A 36 2.00 0.22 6.27
C ILE A 36 1.55 1.27 7.26
N LEU A 37 0.34 1.79 7.07
CA LEU A 37 -0.27 2.74 8.00
C LEU A 37 -1.08 1.98 9.04
N VAL A 38 -0.95 2.38 10.30
CA VAL A 38 -1.83 1.92 11.38
C VAL A 38 -2.81 3.04 11.70
N LEU A 39 -4.08 2.79 11.43
CA LEU A 39 -5.18 3.73 11.57
C LEU A 39 -6.16 3.28 12.66
N SER A 40 -6.95 4.21 13.19
CA SER A 40 -8.06 3.88 14.09
C SER A 40 -9.17 4.92 13.97
N GLY A 41 -10.43 4.51 14.12
CA GLY A 41 -11.57 5.45 14.07
C GLY A 41 -11.65 6.39 15.27
N LYS A 42 -11.16 5.98 16.45
CA LYS A 42 -11.24 6.73 17.71
C LYS A 42 -9.95 6.60 18.54
N GLY A 43 -9.73 7.56 19.44
CA GLY A 43 -8.66 7.47 20.43
C GLY A 43 -8.90 6.36 21.46
N GLY A 44 -7.84 5.85 22.08
CA GLY A 44 -7.92 4.89 23.19
C GLY A 44 -8.15 3.43 22.81
N VAL A 45 -8.21 3.07 21.51
CA VAL A 45 -8.34 1.67 21.07
C VAL A 45 -7.04 0.84 21.17
N GLY A 46 -5.94 1.45 21.61
CA GLY A 46 -4.62 0.81 21.68
C GLY A 46 -3.87 0.75 20.34
N LYS A 47 -4.18 1.65 19.39
CA LYS A 47 -3.51 1.77 18.08
C LYS A 47 -1.98 1.77 18.18
N SER A 48 -1.41 2.65 19.00
CA SER A 48 0.05 2.77 19.16
C SER A 48 0.67 1.52 19.81
N THR A 49 -0.02 0.90 20.77
CA THR A 49 0.38 -0.39 21.35
C THR A 49 0.45 -1.48 20.28
N VAL A 50 -0.55 -1.54 19.39
CA VAL A 50 -0.56 -2.47 18.25
C VAL A 50 0.56 -2.14 17.27
N ALA A 51 0.77 -0.87 16.91
CA ALA A 51 1.84 -0.45 16.01
C ALA A 51 3.23 -0.84 16.52
N VAL A 52 3.50 -0.61 17.81
CA VAL A 52 4.76 -1.01 18.47
C VAL A 52 4.94 -2.52 18.44
N ASN A 53 3.95 -3.28 18.90
CA ASN A 53 4.09 -4.75 18.95
C ASN A 53 4.18 -5.36 17.56
N LEU A 54 3.51 -4.79 16.56
CA LEU A 54 3.66 -5.19 15.16
C LEU A 54 5.08 -4.94 14.65
N ALA A 55 5.62 -3.74 14.86
CA ALA A 55 6.98 -3.39 14.44
C ALA A 55 8.04 -4.26 15.13
N VAL A 56 7.88 -4.52 16.43
CA VAL A 56 8.78 -5.39 17.20
C VAL A 56 8.65 -6.85 16.74
N SER A 57 7.44 -7.34 16.46
CA SER A 57 7.25 -8.71 15.95
C SER A 57 7.89 -8.88 14.57
N LEU A 58 7.74 -7.90 13.67
CA LEU A 58 8.45 -7.88 12.38
C LEU A 58 9.97 -7.92 12.56
N ALA A 59 10.51 -7.10 13.48
CA ALA A 59 11.94 -7.09 13.77
C ALA A 59 12.41 -8.44 14.35
N LEU A 60 11.61 -9.10 15.19
CA LEU A 60 11.96 -10.42 15.74
C LEU A 60 12.03 -11.52 14.66
N THR A 61 11.37 -11.35 13.52
CA THR A 61 11.52 -12.23 12.35
C THR A 61 12.74 -11.90 11.47
N GLY A 62 13.62 -11.01 11.93
CA GLY A 62 14.86 -10.63 11.24
C GLY A 62 14.68 -9.55 10.16
N LYS A 63 13.48 -8.99 10.01
CA LYS A 63 13.22 -7.90 9.04
C LYS A 63 13.79 -6.58 9.53
N LYS A 64 14.19 -5.70 8.61
CA LYS A 64 14.60 -4.31 8.93
C LYS A 64 13.36 -3.42 9.01
N VAL A 65 13.08 -2.87 10.19
CA VAL A 65 11.83 -2.18 10.47
C VAL A 65 12.06 -0.73 10.90
N GLY A 66 11.27 0.18 10.33
CA GLY A 66 11.09 1.53 10.82
C GLY A 66 9.73 1.66 11.50
N LEU A 67 9.67 2.35 12.64
CA LEU A 67 8.45 2.77 13.30
C LEU A 67 8.41 4.30 13.33
N LEU A 68 7.43 4.87 12.65
CA LEU A 68 7.21 6.31 12.56
C LEU A 68 5.94 6.70 13.31
N ASP A 69 6.10 7.42 14.40
CA ASP A 69 5.03 8.02 15.19
C ASP A 69 4.78 9.47 14.78
N ILE A 70 3.59 9.70 14.25
CA ILE A 70 3.11 11.02 13.85
C ILE A 70 1.85 11.40 14.64
N ASP A 71 1.56 10.71 15.75
CA ASP A 71 0.45 11.04 16.64
C ASP A 71 0.76 12.29 17.47
N ILE A 72 0.60 13.46 16.85
CA ILE A 72 0.96 14.77 17.42
C ILE A 72 0.23 15.07 18.73
N HIS A 73 -1.00 14.57 18.87
CA HIS A 73 -1.87 14.89 20.00
C HIS A 73 -1.58 14.03 21.23
N GLY A 74 -0.94 12.88 21.05
CA GLY A 74 -0.65 11.94 22.13
C GLY A 74 0.44 10.95 21.74
N PRO A 75 1.68 11.41 21.50
CA PRO A 75 2.77 10.53 21.09
C PRO A 75 3.10 9.58 22.23
N SER A 76 2.73 8.32 22.07
CA SER A 76 2.86 7.30 23.11
C SER A 76 4.04 6.36 22.87
N ILE A 77 4.57 6.32 21.65
CA ILE A 77 5.63 5.40 21.25
C ILE A 77 6.93 5.61 22.05
N PRO A 78 7.41 6.85 22.30
CA PRO A 78 8.59 7.06 23.14
C PRO A 78 8.44 6.47 24.53
N LYS A 79 7.26 6.60 25.16
CA LYS A 79 6.99 6.02 26.47
C LYS A 79 6.97 4.49 26.43
N ILE A 80 6.21 3.92 25.49
CA ILE A 80 6.05 2.46 25.34
C ILE A 80 7.40 1.74 25.12
N LEU A 81 8.36 2.42 24.48
CA LEU A 81 9.68 1.87 24.15
C LEU A 81 10.80 2.33 25.10
N ASN A 82 10.49 3.04 26.19
CA ASN A 82 11.48 3.64 27.09
C ASN A 82 12.50 4.56 26.39
N LEU A 83 12.03 5.35 25.42
CA LEU A 83 12.81 6.30 24.64
C LEU A 83 12.51 7.76 25.02
N GLU A 84 11.77 8.00 26.11
CA GLU A 84 11.56 9.35 26.63
C GLU A 84 12.90 10.02 26.99
N GLY A 85 13.01 11.32 26.73
CA GLY A 85 14.24 12.08 26.96
C GLY A 85 15.37 11.83 25.95
N LYS A 86 15.20 10.93 24.97
CA LYS A 86 16.13 10.82 23.84
C LYS A 86 16.02 12.07 22.98
N SER A 87 17.14 12.76 22.79
CA SER A 87 17.25 13.90 21.87
C SER A 87 17.46 13.42 20.44
N LEU A 88 16.74 14.00 19.49
CA LEU A 88 17.04 13.78 18.07
C LEU A 88 18.44 14.26 17.74
N GLN A 89 19.22 13.40 17.11
CA GLN A 89 20.50 13.77 16.54
C GLN A 89 20.28 14.21 15.09
N SER A 90 20.93 15.30 14.72
CA SER A 90 20.95 15.79 13.34
C SER A 90 22.37 15.82 12.81
N ALA A 91 22.55 15.36 11.57
CA ALA A 91 23.77 15.47 10.81
C ALA A 91 23.49 16.41 9.62
N GLY A 92 23.73 17.71 9.82
CA GLY A 92 23.33 18.73 8.86
C GLY A 92 21.81 18.79 8.69
N ALA A 93 21.33 18.55 7.46
CA ALA A 93 19.90 18.52 7.15
C ALA A 93 19.23 17.16 7.40
N THR A 94 20.00 16.13 7.80
CA THR A 94 19.49 14.77 7.98
C THR A 94 19.17 14.50 9.44
N ILE A 95 18.04 13.85 9.70
CA ILE A 95 17.59 13.43 11.04
C ILE A 95 17.92 11.95 11.22
N LEU A 96 18.61 11.61 12.30
CA LEU A 96 18.90 10.22 12.63
C LEU A 96 17.76 9.64 13.50
N PRO A 97 17.14 8.52 13.10
CA PRO A 97 16.17 7.85 13.96
C PRO A 97 16.87 7.20 15.15
N VAL A 98 16.11 7.00 16.23
CA VAL A 98 16.59 6.31 17.42
C VAL A 98 16.61 4.81 17.12
N GLU A 99 17.78 4.19 17.24
CA GLU A 99 17.92 2.74 17.14
C GLU A 99 17.52 2.11 18.47
N MET A 100 16.48 1.26 18.45
CA MET A 100 16.01 0.54 19.63
C MET A 100 16.74 -0.79 19.78
N VAL A 101 16.86 -1.54 18.67
CA VAL A 101 17.71 -2.72 18.47
C VAL A 101 18.29 -2.66 17.05
N GLU A 102 19.23 -3.54 16.72
CA GLU A 102 20.00 -3.53 15.45
C GLU A 102 19.13 -3.37 14.18
N ASN A 103 17.91 -3.92 14.19
CA ASN A 103 17.00 -3.90 13.04
C ASN A 103 15.67 -3.16 13.28
N LEU A 104 15.54 -2.36 14.34
CA LEU A 104 14.37 -1.54 14.62
C LEU A 104 14.75 -0.07 14.87
N LYS A 105 14.34 0.80 13.95
CA LYS A 105 14.53 2.25 14.00
C LYS A 105 13.24 2.95 14.35
N VAL A 106 13.30 3.96 15.21
CA VAL A 106 12.13 4.68 15.71
C VAL A 106 12.28 6.18 15.47
N MET A 107 11.25 6.79 14.91
CA MET A 107 11.10 8.24 14.85
C MET A 107 9.75 8.60 15.46
N SER A 108 9.72 9.60 16.34
CA SER A 108 8.49 10.09 16.93
C SER A 108 8.51 11.60 17.05
N ILE A 109 7.35 12.22 16.81
CA ILE A 109 7.14 13.62 17.14
C ILE A 109 7.33 13.90 18.65
N GLY A 110 7.12 12.91 19.51
CA GLY A 110 7.37 13.01 20.95
C GLY A 110 8.82 13.35 21.28
N PHE A 111 9.79 13.06 20.41
CA PHE A 111 11.20 13.48 20.60
C PHE A 111 11.43 14.98 20.39
N LEU A 112 10.49 15.68 19.74
CA LEU A 112 10.53 17.13 19.52
C LEU A 112 9.81 17.92 20.63
N LEU A 113 9.01 17.25 21.45
CA LEU A 113 8.27 17.88 22.55
C LEU A 113 9.20 18.11 23.74
N ARG A 114 9.08 19.27 24.38
CA ARG A 114 9.94 19.67 25.51
C ARG A 114 9.54 18.97 26.82
N GLY A 115 8.27 18.56 26.94
CA GLY A 115 7.76 17.73 28.02
C GLY A 115 6.52 16.93 27.60
N SER A 116 6.27 15.81 28.29
CA SER A 116 5.15 14.89 28.03
C SER A 116 3.77 15.47 28.36
N SER A 117 3.72 16.62 29.06
CA SER A 117 2.49 17.32 29.44
C SER A 117 2.23 18.59 28.60
N ASP A 118 3.10 18.92 27.64
CA ASP A 118 2.93 20.11 26.82
C ASP A 118 1.77 19.91 25.84
N ALA A 119 0.74 20.75 25.93
CA ALA A 119 -0.34 20.75 24.95
C ALA A 119 0.19 21.21 23.58
N VAL A 120 0.17 20.32 22.60
CA VAL A 120 0.66 20.60 21.24
C VAL A 120 -0.41 21.33 20.44
N ILE A 121 -0.42 22.67 20.50
CA ILE A 121 -1.35 23.51 19.73
C ILE A 121 -0.73 23.88 18.39
N TRP A 122 -0.60 22.89 17.48
CA TRP A 122 -0.04 23.12 16.14
C TRP A 122 -1.14 23.31 15.10
N ARG A 123 -0.96 24.28 14.20
CA ARG A 123 -1.86 24.52 13.07
C ARG A 123 -1.62 23.46 11.99
N GLY A 124 -2.66 23.07 11.23
CA GLY A 124 -2.58 22.05 10.17
C GLY A 124 -1.36 22.15 9.24
N PRO A 125 -1.01 23.34 8.70
CA PRO A 125 0.18 23.50 7.86
C PRO A 125 1.49 23.10 8.56
N MET A 126 1.63 23.37 9.86
CA MET A 126 2.83 22.97 10.61
C MET A 126 2.90 21.45 10.75
N LYS A 127 1.76 20.79 11.00
CA LYS A 127 1.68 19.33 11.08
C LYS A 127 2.08 18.68 9.76
N TYR A 128 1.56 19.21 8.65
CA TYR A 128 1.92 18.76 7.30
C TYR A 128 3.43 18.89 7.05
N GLN A 129 4.02 20.05 7.37
CA GLN A 129 5.45 20.27 7.18
C GLN A 129 6.31 19.33 8.03
N MET A 130 5.87 19.00 9.24
CA MET A 130 6.58 18.07 10.12
C MET A 130 6.52 16.62 9.61
N ILE A 131 5.34 16.15 9.19
CA ILE A 131 5.19 14.83 8.56
C ILE A 131 6.06 14.76 7.30
N LYS A 132 6.01 15.81 6.47
CA LYS A 132 6.85 15.94 5.27
C LYS A 132 8.34 15.87 5.61
N GLN A 133 8.77 16.57 6.65
CA GLN A 133 10.16 16.55 7.10
C GLN A 133 10.58 15.15 7.55
N PHE A 134 9.74 14.43 8.30
CA PHE A 134 10.05 13.07 8.73
C PHE A 134 10.18 12.08 7.57
N LEU A 135 9.33 12.20 6.55
CA LEU A 135 9.41 11.35 5.36
C LEU A 135 10.61 11.70 4.45
N LYS A 136 11.05 12.95 4.46
CA LYS A 136 12.15 13.46 3.60
C LYS A 136 13.54 13.27 4.23
N ASP A 137 13.67 13.72 5.48
CA ASP A 137 14.96 14.01 6.10
C ASP A 137 15.43 12.92 7.07
N VAL A 138 14.54 12.00 7.47
CA VAL A 138 14.92 10.90 8.37
C VAL A 138 15.71 9.84 7.60
N GLN A 139 16.88 9.48 8.12
CA GLN A 139 17.76 8.46 7.53
C GLN A 139 17.34 7.06 7.95
N TRP A 140 16.24 6.58 7.36
CA TRP A 140 15.78 5.20 7.55
C TRP A 140 16.81 4.17 7.05
N GLY A 141 17.43 4.44 5.89
CA GLY A 141 18.23 3.46 5.16
C GLY A 141 17.33 2.42 4.49
N ASN A 142 17.88 1.24 4.22
CA ASN A 142 17.10 0.14 3.61
C ASN A 142 16.24 -0.54 4.67
N LEU A 143 14.92 -0.51 4.48
CA LEU A 143 13.94 -1.15 5.36
C LEU A 143 13.11 -2.17 4.56
N ASP A 144 12.76 -3.28 5.21
CA ASP A 144 11.71 -4.17 4.70
C ASP A 144 10.33 -3.59 4.99
N PHE A 145 10.13 -2.98 6.16
CA PHE A 145 8.85 -2.39 6.56
C PHE A 145 9.02 -1.03 7.22
N LEU A 146 8.16 -0.08 6.88
CA LEU A 146 7.90 1.14 7.64
C LEU A 146 6.46 1.10 8.18
N ILE A 147 6.34 1.01 9.50
CA ILE A 147 5.07 1.07 10.20
C ILE A 147 4.82 2.53 10.62
N VAL A 148 3.70 3.10 10.19
CA VAL A 148 3.34 4.50 10.49
C VAL A 148 2.16 4.55 11.45
N ASP A 149 2.40 4.97 12.69
CA ASP A 149 1.36 5.18 13.69
C ASP A 149 0.72 6.57 13.50
N SER A 150 -0.47 6.60 12.90
CA SER A 150 -1.18 7.84 12.57
C SER A 150 -2.08 8.32 13.71
N PRO A 151 -2.41 9.62 13.86
CA PRO A 151 -3.43 10.05 14.81
C PRO A 151 -4.78 9.35 14.62
N PRO A 152 -5.63 9.26 15.65
CA PRO A 152 -6.96 8.70 15.52
C PRO A 152 -7.86 9.56 14.61
N GLY A 153 -8.82 8.90 13.95
CA GLY A 153 -9.80 9.51 13.07
C GLY A 153 -9.36 9.57 11.61
N THR A 154 -10.07 10.37 10.83
CA THR A 154 -9.87 10.59 9.38
C THR A 154 -9.60 12.06 9.08
N GLY A 155 -8.82 12.71 9.95
CA GLY A 155 -8.49 14.15 9.87
C GLY A 155 -7.39 14.47 8.86
N ASP A 156 -6.84 15.68 8.97
CA ASP A 156 -5.82 16.20 8.07
C ASP A 156 -4.51 15.40 8.13
N GLU A 157 -4.14 14.87 9.30
CA GLU A 157 -2.86 14.20 9.51
C GLU A 157 -2.77 12.84 8.79
N PRO A 158 -3.70 11.88 8.96
CA PRO A 158 -3.70 10.66 8.14
C PRO A 158 -3.80 10.96 6.65
N LEU A 159 -4.58 11.97 6.24
CA LEU A 159 -4.69 12.39 4.84
C LEU A 159 -3.34 12.86 4.28
N SER A 160 -2.64 13.71 5.04
CA SER A 160 -1.33 14.26 4.66
C SER A 160 -0.31 13.15 4.43
N VAL A 161 -0.30 12.13 5.28
CA VAL A 161 0.62 11.00 5.19
C VAL A 161 0.36 10.21 3.92
N VAL A 162 -0.90 9.83 3.67
CA VAL A 162 -1.27 9.06 2.48
C VAL A 162 -0.90 9.81 1.20
N GLN A 163 -1.14 11.13 1.16
CA GLN A 163 -0.76 11.98 0.03
C GLN A 163 0.77 12.08 -0.16
N LEU A 164 1.53 12.18 0.94
CA LEU A 164 2.99 12.32 0.89
C LEU A 164 3.69 11.00 0.53
N LEU A 165 3.16 9.86 0.99
CA LEU A 165 3.71 8.55 0.66
C LEU A 165 3.47 8.18 -0.81
N GLU A 166 2.40 8.68 -1.43
CA GLU A 166 1.92 8.43 -2.80
C GLU A 166 1.56 6.96 -3.12
N LYS A 167 2.31 5.99 -2.59
CA LYS A 167 2.13 4.55 -2.78
C LYS A 167 2.46 3.80 -1.49
N ALA A 168 1.52 3.80 -0.55
CA ALA A 168 1.56 2.89 0.58
C ALA A 168 0.94 1.55 0.20
N ASP A 169 1.50 0.45 0.69
CA ASP A 169 1.01 -0.92 0.44
C ASP A 169 -0.38 -1.13 1.06
N GLY A 170 -0.66 -0.44 2.17
CA GLY A 170 -2.01 -0.36 2.70
C GLY A 170 -2.08 0.09 4.15
N ALA A 171 -3.27 -0.05 4.71
CA ALA A 171 -3.59 0.30 6.09
C ALA A 171 -4.10 -0.90 6.88
N ILE A 172 -3.66 -0.97 8.14
CA ILE A 172 -4.23 -1.81 9.19
C ILE A 172 -5.13 -0.91 10.04
N ILE A 173 -6.39 -1.31 10.22
CA ILE A 173 -7.35 -0.52 10.99
C ILE A 173 -7.58 -1.20 12.34
N VAL A 174 -7.22 -0.51 13.42
CA VAL A 174 -7.38 -0.98 14.80
C VAL A 174 -8.71 -0.52 15.37
N THR A 175 -9.44 -1.45 15.98
CA THR A 175 -10.73 -1.19 16.63
C THR A 175 -10.86 -1.94 17.96
N THR A 176 -11.98 -1.72 18.65
CA THR A 176 -12.44 -2.48 19.82
C THR A 176 -13.80 -3.12 19.50
N PRO A 177 -14.24 -4.19 20.18
CA PRO A 177 -15.49 -4.88 19.85
C PRO A 177 -16.77 -4.07 20.15
N GLN A 178 -16.65 -2.93 20.82
CA GLN A 178 -17.76 -2.05 21.17
C GLN A 178 -18.42 -1.43 19.92
N GLU A 179 -19.76 -1.48 19.86
CA GLU A 179 -20.56 -1.00 18.73
C GLU A 179 -20.32 0.47 18.37
N VAL A 180 -20.13 1.33 19.38
CA VAL A 180 -19.82 2.76 19.18
C VAL A 180 -18.53 2.94 18.36
N ALA A 181 -17.52 2.08 18.59
CA ALA A 181 -16.27 2.11 17.84
C ALA A 181 -16.46 1.73 16.36
N LEU A 182 -17.39 0.81 16.06
CA LEU A 182 -17.58 0.26 14.72
C LEU A 182 -18.08 1.30 13.71
N SER A 183 -18.82 2.31 14.18
CA SER A 183 -19.26 3.41 13.31
C SER A 183 -18.08 4.24 12.78
N ASP A 184 -17.06 4.46 13.61
CA ASP A 184 -15.86 5.21 13.22
C ASP A 184 -14.91 4.37 12.35
N VAL A 185 -14.91 3.05 12.53
CA VAL A 185 -14.15 2.15 11.64
C VAL A 185 -14.72 2.17 10.22
N ARG A 186 -16.04 2.19 10.05
CA ARG A 186 -16.66 2.30 8.71
C ARG A 186 -16.23 3.58 8.00
N LYS A 187 -16.17 4.71 8.72
CA LYS A 187 -15.63 5.97 8.18
C LYS A 187 -14.16 5.83 7.78
N CYS A 188 -13.35 5.16 8.60
CA CYS A 188 -11.94 4.91 8.33
C CYS A 188 -11.72 4.05 7.07
N ILE A 189 -12.53 3.00 6.87
CA ILE A 189 -12.49 2.17 5.65
C ILE A 189 -12.87 3.00 4.42
N THR A 190 -13.94 3.79 4.51
CA THR A 190 -14.37 4.68 3.41
C THR A 190 -13.30 5.73 3.10
N PHE A 191 -12.64 6.28 4.12
CA PHE A 191 -11.50 7.17 3.96
C PHE A 191 -10.36 6.50 3.17
N CYS A 192 -9.99 5.26 3.51
CA CYS A 192 -8.97 4.50 2.76
C CYS A 192 -9.37 4.33 1.29
N ARG A 193 -10.62 3.94 1.02
CA ARG A 193 -11.16 3.80 -0.34
C ARG A 193 -11.09 5.09 -1.15
N ASN A 194 -11.48 6.22 -0.55
CA ASN A 194 -11.46 7.52 -1.22
C ASN A 194 -10.04 7.97 -1.60
N LEU A 195 -9.03 7.47 -0.89
CA LEU A 195 -7.62 7.76 -1.16
C LEU A 195 -6.91 6.65 -1.94
N ASN A 196 -7.65 5.64 -2.42
CA ASN A 196 -7.09 4.45 -3.08
C ASN A 196 -6.03 3.73 -2.23
N LEU A 197 -6.17 3.78 -0.90
CA LEU A 197 -5.31 3.08 0.04
C LEU A 197 -5.89 1.69 0.33
N PRO A 198 -5.19 0.59 -0.01
CA PRO A 198 -5.66 -0.76 0.29
C PRO A 198 -5.84 -0.96 1.80
N VAL A 199 -6.92 -1.63 2.20
CA VAL A 199 -7.10 -2.05 3.60
C VAL A 199 -6.54 -3.46 3.72
N LEU A 200 -5.37 -3.60 4.35
CA LEU A 200 -4.72 -4.89 4.60
C LEU A 200 -5.54 -5.74 5.57
N GLY A 201 -6.23 -5.07 6.49
CA GLY A 201 -7.30 -5.66 7.25
C GLY A 201 -7.62 -4.93 8.54
N VAL A 202 -8.64 -5.43 9.22
CA VAL A 202 -9.14 -4.92 10.49
C VAL A 202 -8.59 -5.79 11.63
N LEU A 203 -8.05 -5.16 12.66
CA LEU A 203 -7.58 -5.79 13.88
C LEU A 203 -8.48 -5.37 15.05
N GLU A 204 -9.12 -6.35 15.69
CA GLU A 204 -9.94 -6.12 16.87
C GLU A 204 -9.09 -6.26 18.14
N ASN A 205 -8.71 -5.13 18.73
CA ASN A 205 -7.96 -5.08 19.98
C ASN A 205 -8.90 -5.11 21.19
N MET A 206 -8.36 -5.47 22.36
CA MET A 206 -9.11 -5.62 23.60
C MET A 206 -10.31 -6.59 23.49
N SER A 207 -10.16 -7.64 22.68
CA SER A 207 -11.20 -8.63 22.37
C SER A 207 -11.20 -9.81 23.35
N GLY A 208 -11.95 -9.62 24.42
CA GLY A 208 -11.98 -10.51 25.58
C GLY A 208 -10.75 -10.36 26.46
N PHE A 209 -10.65 -11.17 27.49
CA PHE A 209 -9.62 -11.15 28.52
C PHE A 209 -9.19 -12.59 28.80
N VAL A 210 -7.90 -12.86 28.82
CA VAL A 210 -7.37 -14.19 29.17
C VAL A 210 -6.95 -14.17 30.63
N CYS A 211 -7.59 -14.99 31.46
CA CYS A 211 -7.25 -15.08 32.88
C CYS A 211 -5.81 -15.61 33.05
N PRO A 212 -4.90 -14.87 33.69
CA PRO A 212 -3.50 -15.30 33.84
C PRO A 212 -3.33 -16.50 34.79
N LYS A 213 -4.36 -16.84 35.58
CA LYS A 213 -4.32 -17.98 36.52
C LYS A 213 -4.79 -19.29 35.92
N CYS A 214 -5.83 -19.27 35.09
CA CYS A 214 -6.47 -20.49 34.57
C CYS A 214 -6.56 -20.56 33.04
N GLY A 215 -6.19 -19.49 32.32
CA GLY A 215 -6.26 -19.43 30.86
C GLY A 215 -7.68 -19.23 30.29
N GLU A 216 -8.71 -19.17 31.14
CA GLU A 216 -10.09 -18.95 30.72
C GLU A 216 -10.25 -17.60 30.00
N LYS A 217 -10.93 -17.60 28.85
CA LYS A 217 -11.22 -16.39 28.09
C LYS A 217 -12.59 -15.82 28.47
N THR A 218 -12.65 -14.55 28.86
CA THR A 218 -13.89 -13.85 29.19
C THR A 218 -14.09 -12.64 28.29
N ASP A 219 -15.25 -12.51 27.65
CA ASP A 219 -15.55 -11.38 26.77
C ASP A 219 -15.99 -10.14 27.57
N VAL A 220 -15.01 -9.37 28.04
CA VAL A 220 -15.22 -8.15 28.86
C VAL A 220 -16.06 -7.09 28.14
N PHE A 221 -15.85 -6.91 26.83
CA PHE A 221 -16.50 -5.87 26.03
C PHE A 221 -17.15 -6.44 24.76
N LYS A 222 -17.92 -7.52 24.87
CA LYS A 222 -18.37 -8.33 23.72
C LYS A 222 -17.15 -8.77 22.86
N SER A 223 -17.39 -9.53 21.80
CA SER A 223 -16.35 -9.95 20.86
C SER A 223 -16.92 -10.07 19.44
N GLY A 224 -16.07 -9.94 18.42
CA GLY A 224 -16.43 -10.22 17.03
C GLY A 224 -17.11 -9.08 16.27
N GLY A 225 -17.36 -7.92 16.90
CA GLY A 225 -17.95 -6.76 16.23
C GLY A 225 -17.08 -6.24 15.08
N GLY A 226 -15.75 -6.27 15.24
CA GLY A 226 -14.79 -5.90 14.21
C GLY A 226 -14.77 -6.87 13.03
N GLU A 227 -14.95 -8.17 13.28
CA GLU A 227 -15.00 -9.19 12.22
C GLU A 227 -16.28 -9.11 11.40
N ILE A 228 -17.43 -8.98 12.07
CA ILE A 228 -18.72 -8.77 11.40
C ILE A 228 -18.65 -7.52 10.51
N MET A 229 -18.15 -6.41 11.06
CA MET A 229 -18.01 -5.16 10.31
C MET A 229 -17.02 -5.28 9.15
N ALA A 230 -15.91 -6.01 9.31
CA ALA A 230 -14.94 -6.24 8.24
C ALA A 230 -15.60 -7.01 7.07
N ASN A 231 -16.39 -8.03 7.37
CA ASN A 231 -17.16 -8.80 6.39
C ASN A 231 -18.23 -7.93 5.69
N GLU A 232 -19.01 -7.15 6.45
CA GLU A 232 -20.00 -6.20 5.91
C GLU A 232 -19.37 -5.20 4.93
N MET A 233 -18.16 -4.75 5.26
CA MET A 233 -17.43 -3.78 4.45
C MET A 233 -16.55 -4.45 3.40
N HIS A 234 -16.55 -5.78 3.25
CA HIS A 234 -15.70 -6.50 2.29
C HIS A 234 -14.21 -6.16 2.40
N VAL A 235 -13.68 -6.15 3.62
CA VAL A 235 -12.24 -5.98 3.90
C VAL A 235 -11.73 -7.15 4.74
N PRO A 236 -10.43 -7.50 4.68
CA PRO A 236 -9.89 -8.61 5.46
C PRO A 236 -10.01 -8.39 6.97
N PHE A 237 -10.14 -9.48 7.71
CA PHE A 237 -10.05 -9.47 9.18
C PHE A 237 -8.75 -10.17 9.59
N LEU A 238 -7.86 -9.45 10.29
CA LEU A 238 -6.53 -9.96 10.66
C LEU A 238 -6.57 -10.80 11.93
N GLY A 239 -7.52 -10.54 12.81
CA GLY A 239 -7.67 -11.27 14.05
C GLY A 239 -7.98 -10.40 15.26
N ARG A 240 -7.83 -11.04 16.43
CA ARG A 240 -8.27 -10.51 17.73
C ARG A 240 -7.11 -10.52 18.71
N ILE A 241 -6.85 -9.38 19.35
CA ILE A 241 -5.87 -9.28 20.45
C ILE A 241 -6.66 -9.15 21.76
N PRO A 242 -6.52 -10.08 22.72
CA PRO A 242 -7.20 -9.98 24.00
C PRO A 242 -6.63 -8.88 24.89
N ILE A 243 -7.41 -8.46 25.88
CA ILE A 243 -6.91 -7.69 27.03
C ILE A 243 -5.97 -8.57 27.82
N ASP A 244 -4.76 -8.06 28.00
CA ASP A 244 -3.72 -8.70 28.79
C ASP A 244 -3.10 -7.66 29.75
N PRO A 245 -3.21 -7.84 31.08
CA PRO A 245 -2.59 -6.95 32.05
C PRO A 245 -1.08 -6.82 31.85
N GLN A 246 -0.43 -7.87 31.33
CA GLN A 246 1.01 -7.86 31.07
C GLN A 246 1.37 -6.89 29.93
N ILE A 247 0.47 -6.61 28.98
CA ILE A 247 0.69 -5.54 27.98
C ILE A 247 0.81 -4.18 28.67
N VAL A 248 -0.08 -3.90 29.62
CA VAL A 248 -0.09 -2.61 30.33
C VAL A 248 1.19 -2.45 31.14
N GLU A 249 1.56 -3.48 31.92
CA GLU A 249 2.81 -3.49 32.70
C GLU A 249 4.04 -3.35 31.79
N ALA A 250 4.06 -4.03 30.65
CA ALA A 250 5.13 -3.95 29.67
C ALA A 250 5.25 -2.53 29.09
N CYS A 251 4.15 -1.94 28.64
CA CYS A 251 4.12 -0.56 28.12
C CYS A 251 4.55 0.48 29.15
N ASP A 252 4.07 0.38 30.40
CA ASP A 252 4.42 1.33 31.46
C ASP A 252 5.87 1.17 31.95
N SER A 253 6.43 -0.04 31.86
CA SER A 253 7.85 -0.30 32.11
C SER A 253 8.75 -0.07 30.88
N GLY A 254 8.17 0.39 29.77
CA GLY A 254 8.89 0.69 28.53
C GLY A 254 9.57 -0.52 27.89
N ARG A 255 8.96 -1.70 28.08
CA ARG A 255 9.44 -3.00 27.62
C ARG A 255 8.49 -3.53 26.54
N PRO A 256 8.94 -3.79 25.31
CA PRO A 256 8.04 -4.33 24.27
C PRO A 256 7.41 -5.66 24.68
N PHE A 257 6.08 -5.75 24.69
CA PHE A 257 5.35 -6.90 25.22
C PHE A 257 5.72 -8.22 24.52
N VAL A 258 5.64 -8.25 23.18
CA VAL A 258 5.94 -9.47 22.39
C VAL A 258 7.38 -9.97 22.55
N TYR A 259 8.32 -9.08 22.92
CA TYR A 259 9.71 -9.45 23.18
C TYR A 259 9.85 -10.16 24.53
N HIS A 260 9.20 -9.64 25.58
CA HIS A 260 9.35 -10.15 26.94
C HIS A 260 8.38 -11.30 27.29
N TYR A 261 7.23 -11.35 26.63
CA TYR A 261 6.15 -12.31 26.89
C TYR A 261 5.83 -13.16 25.65
N ASN A 262 6.86 -13.55 24.89
CA ASN A 262 6.74 -14.27 23.61
C ASN A 262 6.00 -15.62 23.69
N GLN A 263 5.92 -16.24 24.87
CA GLN A 263 5.18 -17.51 25.09
C GLN A 263 3.71 -17.30 25.45
N SER A 264 3.26 -16.06 25.69
CA SER A 264 1.88 -15.76 26.07
C SER A 264 0.90 -16.03 24.92
N GLN A 265 -0.37 -16.29 25.26
CA GLN A 265 -1.44 -16.41 24.27
C GLN A 265 -1.61 -15.12 23.45
N THR A 266 -1.38 -13.97 24.09
CA THR A 266 -1.47 -12.66 23.45
C THR A 266 -0.33 -12.43 22.45
N ALA A 267 0.89 -12.90 22.74
CA ALA A 267 1.99 -12.86 21.77
C ALA A 267 1.71 -13.74 20.55
N LYS A 268 1.13 -14.94 20.75
CA LYS A 268 0.67 -15.79 19.64
C LYS A 268 -0.42 -15.13 18.80
N ALA A 269 -1.30 -14.35 19.43
CA ALA A 269 -2.32 -13.59 18.69
C ALA A 269 -1.69 -12.49 17.82
N PHE A 270 -0.63 -11.82 18.30
CA PHE A 270 0.16 -10.90 17.46
C PHE A 270 0.88 -11.62 16.32
N GLU A 271 1.43 -12.80 16.56
CA GLU A 271 2.05 -13.64 15.52
C GLU A 271 1.04 -14.03 14.42
N GLN A 272 -0.18 -14.40 14.80
CA GLN A 272 -1.24 -14.71 13.83
C GLN A 272 -1.62 -13.51 12.95
N VAL A 273 -1.75 -12.32 13.55
CA VAL A 273 -1.97 -11.06 12.83
C VAL A 273 -0.83 -10.75 11.87
N LEU A 274 0.38 -11.21 12.18
CA LEU A 274 1.59 -10.90 11.43
C LEU A 274 1.69 -11.68 10.11
N ASN A 275 1.13 -12.89 10.03
CA ASN A 275 1.31 -13.78 8.87
C ASN A 275 0.91 -13.12 7.53
N PRO A 276 -0.28 -12.50 7.37
CA PRO A 276 -0.66 -11.84 6.12
C PRO A 276 0.25 -10.64 5.77
N ILE A 277 0.87 -10.02 6.78
CA ILE A 277 1.75 -8.87 6.61
C ILE A 277 3.13 -9.32 6.13
N LEU A 278 3.63 -10.46 6.65
CA LEU A 278 4.87 -11.07 6.17
C LEU A 278 4.73 -11.60 4.74
N GLU A 279 3.54 -12.07 4.36
CA GLU A 279 3.24 -12.51 2.99
C GLU A 279 3.37 -11.38 1.96
N LEU A 280 3.24 -10.11 2.33
CA LEU A 280 3.55 -8.98 1.43
C LEU A 280 5.00 -9.04 0.94
N ASN A 281 5.91 -9.41 1.85
CA ASN A 281 7.32 -9.56 1.53
C ASN A 281 7.59 -10.87 0.79
N ASN A 282 6.80 -11.92 1.00
CA ASN A 282 6.92 -13.17 0.23
C ASN A 282 6.36 -13.03 -1.18
N ASN A 283 5.29 -12.28 -1.42
CA ASN A 283 4.85 -11.95 -2.77
C ASN A 283 5.86 -11.03 -3.47
N ALA A 284 6.50 -10.12 -2.73
CA ALA A 284 7.63 -9.35 -3.22
C ALA A 284 8.88 -10.22 -3.44
N GLN A 285 9.12 -11.27 -2.65
CA GLN A 285 10.24 -12.20 -2.77
C GLN A 285 10.01 -13.31 -3.79
N GLU A 286 8.79 -13.78 -4.03
CA GLU A 286 8.43 -14.65 -5.15
C GLU A 286 8.47 -13.84 -6.44
N SER A 287 8.08 -12.56 -6.41
CA SER A 287 8.39 -11.66 -7.52
C SER A 287 9.89 -11.43 -7.68
N ASN A 288 10.71 -11.41 -6.60
CA ASN A 288 12.16 -11.19 -6.66
C ASN A 288 13.00 -12.46 -6.92
N GLU A 289 12.58 -13.65 -6.52
CA GLU A 289 13.24 -14.94 -6.77
C GLU A 289 12.92 -15.41 -8.19
N THR A 290 11.71 -15.11 -8.69
CA THR A 290 11.42 -15.16 -10.13
C THR A 290 12.18 -14.06 -10.90
N GLN A 291 12.51 -12.91 -10.27
CA GLN A 291 13.36 -11.87 -10.89
C GLN A 291 14.87 -12.08 -10.74
N SER A 292 15.36 -13.02 -9.92
CA SER A 292 16.79 -13.32 -9.84
C SER A 292 17.31 -14.17 -11.01
N LEU A 293 16.40 -14.62 -11.88
CA LEU A 293 16.67 -15.09 -13.24
C LEU A 293 16.24 -14.09 -14.34
N GLU A 294 15.64 -12.94 -13.98
CA GLU A 294 15.19 -11.93 -14.93
C GLU A 294 15.82 -10.56 -14.65
N THR A 295 17.13 -10.47 -14.91
CA THR A 295 17.62 -9.29 -15.64
C THR A 295 17.15 -9.41 -17.09
N GLY A 296 15.87 -9.10 -17.33
CA GLY A 296 15.27 -9.08 -18.65
C GLY A 296 14.29 -7.91 -18.74
N ASP A 297 14.45 -7.11 -19.79
CA ASP A 297 13.66 -5.92 -20.13
C ASP A 297 12.13 -6.12 -20.04
N LYS A 298 11.38 -5.01 -19.97
CA LYS A 298 9.90 -4.94 -19.95
C LYS A 298 9.25 -5.74 -21.10
N LYS A 299 9.13 -7.06 -20.99
CA LYS A 299 8.52 -7.96 -22.00
C LYS A 299 7.24 -7.36 -22.58
N MET A 300 7.28 -6.94 -23.84
CA MET A 300 6.11 -6.54 -24.61
C MET A 300 5.13 -7.72 -24.69
N ARG A 301 3.84 -7.46 -24.51
CA ARG A 301 2.79 -8.48 -24.63
C ARG A 301 1.71 -8.04 -25.60
N ILE A 302 1.37 -8.91 -26.55
CA ILE A 302 0.44 -8.64 -27.64
C ILE A 302 -0.77 -9.56 -27.51
N ALA A 303 -1.98 -9.01 -27.59
CA ALA A 303 -3.22 -9.78 -27.58
C ALA A 303 -3.89 -9.76 -28.96
N VAL A 304 -4.40 -10.91 -29.38
CA VAL A 304 -5.18 -11.10 -30.61
C VAL A 304 -6.54 -11.69 -30.23
N PRO A 305 -7.66 -11.00 -30.48
CA PRO A 305 -9.00 -11.51 -30.22
C PRO A 305 -9.33 -12.62 -31.22
N LEU A 306 -9.81 -13.75 -30.72
CA LEU A 306 -10.12 -14.94 -31.53
C LEU A 306 -11.62 -15.19 -31.60
N ALA A 307 -12.05 -15.75 -32.72
CA ALA A 307 -13.33 -16.44 -32.89
C ALA A 307 -13.06 -17.75 -33.60
N GLN A 308 -13.43 -18.89 -33.01
CA GLN A 308 -13.15 -20.23 -33.58
C GLN A 308 -11.65 -20.47 -33.88
N GLY A 309 -10.76 -19.94 -33.05
CA GLY A 309 -9.30 -20.14 -33.17
C GLY A 309 -8.61 -19.29 -34.25
N LYS A 310 -9.33 -18.36 -34.89
CA LYS A 310 -8.76 -17.38 -35.84
C LYS A 310 -9.02 -15.95 -35.40
N LEU A 311 -8.30 -14.98 -35.96
CA LEU A 311 -8.55 -13.56 -35.70
C LEU A 311 -10.04 -13.22 -35.88
N SER A 312 -10.64 -12.61 -34.86
CA SER A 312 -11.98 -12.06 -34.99
C SER A 312 -11.97 -10.74 -35.77
N LEU A 313 -12.67 -10.70 -36.90
CA LEU A 313 -12.87 -9.49 -37.70
C LEU A 313 -13.83 -8.48 -37.04
N HIS A 314 -14.63 -8.94 -36.07
CA HIS A 314 -15.51 -8.09 -35.27
C HIS A 314 -15.19 -8.29 -33.80
N PHE A 315 -14.54 -7.30 -33.18
CA PHE A 315 -14.09 -7.40 -31.79
C PHE A 315 -15.18 -7.85 -30.79
N GLY A 316 -16.44 -7.45 -31.00
CA GLY A 316 -17.56 -7.83 -30.12
C GLY A 316 -17.98 -9.31 -30.17
N HIS A 317 -17.45 -10.10 -31.10
CA HIS A 317 -17.77 -11.52 -31.27
C HIS A 317 -16.61 -12.46 -30.88
N CYS A 318 -15.56 -11.95 -30.22
CA CYS A 318 -14.48 -12.80 -29.77
C CYS A 318 -14.88 -13.69 -28.58
N ASP A 319 -14.50 -14.96 -28.64
CA ASP A 319 -14.72 -15.96 -27.59
C ASP A 319 -13.43 -16.24 -26.78
N GLN A 320 -12.27 -15.92 -27.34
CA GLN A 320 -10.95 -16.11 -26.71
C GLN A 320 -9.97 -15.00 -27.10
N PHE A 321 -8.84 -14.92 -26.40
CA PHE A 321 -7.69 -14.10 -26.75
C PHE A 321 -6.44 -14.97 -26.80
N ALA A 322 -5.68 -14.90 -27.90
CA ALA A 322 -4.29 -15.36 -27.91
C ALA A 322 -3.39 -14.22 -27.40
N ILE A 323 -2.64 -14.50 -26.34
CA ILE A 323 -1.71 -13.57 -25.70
C ILE A 323 -0.29 -14.07 -25.94
N PHE A 324 0.53 -13.20 -26.52
CA PHE A 324 1.91 -13.47 -26.91
C PHE A 324 2.85 -12.67 -26.03
N ASP A 325 3.78 -13.36 -25.38
CA ASP A 325 4.92 -12.76 -24.70
C ASP A 325 6.04 -12.57 -25.71
N ILE A 326 6.57 -11.35 -25.80
CA ILE A 326 7.64 -10.96 -26.73
C ILE A 326 8.92 -10.68 -25.95
N ASP A 327 10.04 -11.19 -26.45
CA ASP A 327 11.37 -10.77 -26.00
C ASP A 327 11.76 -9.45 -26.66
N ASP A 328 11.87 -8.40 -25.85
CA ASP A 328 12.23 -7.04 -26.28
C ASP A 328 13.58 -6.94 -27.01
N LYS A 329 14.51 -7.87 -26.75
CA LYS A 329 15.86 -7.85 -27.37
C LYS A 329 15.88 -8.48 -28.76
N THR A 330 15.04 -9.48 -28.98
CA THR A 330 15.05 -10.28 -30.20
C THR A 330 13.82 -10.04 -31.09
N SER A 331 12.80 -9.32 -30.60
CA SER A 331 11.51 -9.14 -31.24
C SER A 331 10.89 -10.48 -31.67
N ARG A 332 11.00 -11.50 -30.81
CA ARG A 332 10.45 -12.84 -31.05
C ARG A 332 9.45 -13.23 -29.98
N VAL A 333 8.47 -14.04 -30.40
CA VAL A 333 7.53 -14.69 -29.49
C VAL A 333 8.29 -15.71 -28.64
N ILE A 334 8.20 -15.57 -27.32
CA ILE A 334 8.79 -16.49 -26.34
C ILE A 334 7.74 -17.43 -25.72
N ASN A 335 6.48 -17.01 -25.69
CA ASN A 335 5.39 -17.81 -25.14
C ASN A 335 4.04 -17.36 -25.72
N THR A 336 3.12 -18.30 -25.87
CA THR A 336 1.74 -18.05 -26.35
C THR A 336 0.76 -18.73 -25.40
N LYS A 337 -0.28 -17.99 -25.00
CA LYS A 337 -1.35 -18.50 -24.14
C LYS A 337 -2.71 -18.06 -24.67
N GLU A 338 -3.65 -19.00 -24.74
CA GLU A 338 -5.06 -18.68 -24.95
C GLU A 338 -5.74 -18.37 -23.61
N ALA A 339 -6.56 -17.32 -23.60
CA ALA A 339 -7.29 -16.87 -22.42
C ALA A 339 -8.75 -16.59 -22.76
N THR A 340 -9.67 -17.11 -21.94
CA THR A 340 -11.10 -16.84 -22.07
C THR A 340 -11.42 -15.50 -21.40
N PRO A 341 -12.00 -14.53 -22.13
CA PRO A 341 -12.33 -13.23 -21.56
C PRO A 341 -13.52 -13.30 -20.59
N PRO A 342 -13.62 -12.36 -19.65
CA PRO A 342 -14.82 -12.17 -18.82
C PRO A 342 -16.02 -11.72 -19.67
N ALA A 343 -17.23 -11.71 -19.07
CA ALA A 343 -18.45 -11.33 -19.76
C ALA A 343 -18.34 -9.96 -20.47
N HIS A 344 -18.81 -9.91 -21.73
CA HIS A 344 -18.72 -8.74 -22.60
C HIS A 344 -19.54 -7.57 -22.06
N ALA A 345 -18.88 -6.63 -21.38
CA ALA A 345 -19.46 -5.35 -20.96
C ALA A 345 -18.49 -4.19 -21.27
N PRO A 346 -18.99 -2.97 -21.57
CA PRO A 346 -18.14 -1.83 -21.92
C PRO A 346 -17.09 -1.55 -20.84
N GLY A 347 -15.81 -1.52 -21.23
CA GLY A 347 -14.68 -1.21 -20.34
C GLY A 347 -14.10 -2.40 -19.56
N VAL A 348 -14.77 -3.57 -19.56
CA VAL A 348 -14.27 -4.76 -18.86
C VAL A 348 -13.05 -5.38 -19.56
N LEU A 349 -13.09 -5.53 -20.89
CA LEU A 349 -11.99 -6.13 -21.66
C LEU A 349 -10.69 -5.29 -21.64
N PRO A 350 -10.73 -3.95 -21.82
CA PRO A 350 -9.54 -3.12 -21.69
C PRO A 350 -8.84 -3.25 -20.34
N ARG A 351 -9.63 -3.20 -19.25
CA ARG A 351 -9.09 -3.35 -17.90
C ARG A 351 -8.52 -4.74 -17.67
N TRP A 352 -9.24 -5.77 -18.12
CA TRP A 352 -8.79 -7.16 -17.98
C TRP A 352 -7.50 -7.43 -18.75
N LEU A 353 -7.36 -6.93 -19.98
CA LEU A 353 -6.12 -7.06 -20.75
C LEU A 353 -4.96 -6.26 -20.13
N HIS A 354 -5.24 -5.09 -19.56
CA HIS A 354 -4.24 -4.29 -18.82
C HIS A 354 -3.76 -5.01 -17.56
N GLU A 355 -4.67 -5.60 -16.79
CA GLU A 355 -4.34 -6.45 -15.62
C GLU A 355 -3.53 -7.70 -16.03
N ASN A 356 -3.63 -8.14 -17.29
CA ASN A 356 -2.80 -9.18 -17.89
C ASN A 356 -1.51 -8.64 -18.54
N ASN A 357 -1.09 -7.41 -18.24
CA ASN A 357 0.12 -6.75 -18.76
C ASN A 357 0.19 -6.67 -20.30
N VAL A 358 -0.94 -6.68 -20.99
CA VAL A 358 -0.98 -6.54 -22.45
C VAL A 358 -0.70 -5.08 -22.81
N SER A 359 0.26 -4.86 -23.71
CA SER A 359 0.67 -3.53 -24.18
C SER A 359 0.16 -3.20 -25.58
N VAL A 360 -0.18 -4.21 -26.38
CA VAL A 360 -0.67 -4.06 -27.75
C VAL A 360 -1.85 -5.00 -27.98
N ILE A 361 -2.87 -4.54 -28.68
CA ILE A 361 -3.95 -5.38 -29.19
C ILE A 361 -4.02 -5.26 -30.72
N ILE A 362 -4.04 -6.40 -31.41
CA ILE A 362 -4.19 -6.47 -32.87
C ILE A 362 -5.57 -7.05 -33.17
N ALA A 363 -6.45 -6.29 -33.79
CA ALA A 363 -7.83 -6.67 -34.11
C ALA A 363 -8.14 -6.48 -35.60
N GLY A 364 -9.07 -7.26 -36.14
CA GLY A 364 -9.55 -7.06 -37.52
C GLY A 364 -10.40 -5.79 -37.63
N GLY A 365 -11.39 -5.63 -36.75
CA GLY A 365 -12.24 -4.44 -36.68
C GLY A 365 -12.64 -4.12 -35.24
N MET A 366 -12.57 -2.85 -34.86
CA MET A 366 -12.92 -2.36 -33.52
C MET A 366 -13.60 -1.00 -33.59
N GLY A 367 -14.74 -0.83 -32.91
CA GLY A 367 -15.44 0.46 -32.86
C GLY A 367 -14.66 1.53 -32.10
N GLN A 368 -14.79 2.80 -32.51
CA GLN A 368 -14.02 3.93 -31.96
C GLN A 368 -14.07 4.05 -30.44
N ARG A 369 -15.23 3.81 -29.82
CA ARG A 369 -15.39 3.84 -28.36
C ARG A 369 -14.54 2.77 -27.67
N ALA A 370 -14.42 1.58 -28.24
CA ALA A 370 -13.57 0.53 -27.69
C ALA A 370 -12.09 0.88 -27.84
N GLN A 371 -11.67 1.42 -29.00
CA GLN A 371 -10.30 1.88 -29.22
C GLN A 371 -9.88 2.93 -28.16
N GLN A 372 -10.76 3.89 -27.86
CA GLN A 372 -10.52 4.90 -26.82
C GLN A 372 -10.37 4.29 -25.42
N LEU A 373 -11.19 3.30 -25.07
CA LEU A 373 -11.10 2.63 -23.77
C LEU A 373 -9.80 1.82 -23.62
N PHE A 374 -9.32 1.20 -24.69
CA PHE A 374 -8.01 0.53 -24.71
C PHE A 374 -6.85 1.53 -24.55
N ALA A 375 -6.90 2.66 -25.27
CA ALA A 375 -5.91 3.71 -25.13
C ALA A 375 -5.87 4.32 -23.72
N GLN A 376 -7.03 4.46 -23.05
CA GLN A 376 -7.11 4.91 -21.65
C GLN A 376 -6.49 3.93 -20.64
N ASN A 377 -6.27 2.67 -21.03
CA ASN A 377 -5.59 1.65 -20.23
C ASN A 377 -4.16 1.38 -20.74
N ASP A 378 -3.54 2.35 -21.42
CA ASP A 378 -2.17 2.24 -21.94
C ASP A 378 -1.94 1.07 -22.92
N ILE A 379 -2.99 0.62 -23.62
CA ILE A 379 -2.91 -0.46 -24.63
C ILE A 379 -2.92 0.17 -26.04
N LYS A 380 -1.85 -0.05 -26.81
CA LYS A 380 -1.77 0.35 -28.22
C LYS A 380 -2.72 -0.50 -29.05
N VAL A 381 -3.63 0.14 -29.77
CA VAL A 381 -4.62 -0.53 -30.62
C VAL A 381 -4.16 -0.54 -32.07
N VAL A 382 -4.16 -1.72 -32.68
CA VAL A 382 -3.93 -1.93 -34.11
C VAL A 382 -5.19 -2.57 -34.69
N VAL A 383 -5.83 -1.89 -35.65
CA VAL A 383 -7.08 -2.34 -36.31
C VAL A 383 -6.82 -2.55 -37.80
N GLY A 384 -7.71 -3.29 -38.48
CA GLY A 384 -7.60 -3.57 -39.91
C GLY A 384 -6.71 -4.78 -40.24
N ALA A 385 -6.36 -5.60 -39.25
CA ALA A 385 -5.58 -6.82 -39.50
C ALA A 385 -6.37 -7.82 -40.39
N SER A 386 -5.70 -8.42 -41.37
CA SER A 386 -6.29 -9.43 -42.25
C SER A 386 -6.61 -10.73 -41.52
N ASP A 387 -7.58 -11.50 -42.02
CA ASP A 387 -7.90 -12.85 -41.52
C ASP A 387 -6.70 -13.79 -41.74
N SER A 388 -5.85 -13.91 -40.73
CA SER A 388 -4.60 -14.68 -40.71
C SER A 388 -4.43 -15.29 -39.33
N SER A 389 -3.50 -16.23 -39.20
CA SER A 389 -3.25 -16.85 -37.89
C SER A 389 -2.70 -15.82 -36.89
N PRO A 390 -3.03 -15.93 -35.59
CA PRO A 390 -2.51 -15.04 -34.55
C PRO A 390 -0.98 -14.94 -34.54
N GLU A 391 -0.30 -16.05 -34.80
CA GLU A 391 1.16 -16.14 -34.91
C GLU A 391 1.71 -15.32 -36.08
N GLU A 392 1.09 -15.41 -37.27
CA GLU A 392 1.47 -14.64 -38.45
C GLU A 392 1.27 -13.14 -38.23
N LEU A 393 0.17 -12.75 -37.59
CA LEU A 393 -0.15 -11.35 -37.30
C LEU A 393 0.87 -10.73 -36.34
N VAL A 394 1.24 -11.46 -35.30
CA VAL A 394 2.25 -11.03 -34.34
C VAL A 394 3.63 -10.99 -34.98
N SER A 395 4.01 -11.99 -35.77
CA SER A 395 5.27 -11.97 -36.52
C SER A 395 5.34 -10.78 -37.48
N ALA A 396 4.27 -10.51 -38.22
CA ALA A 396 4.19 -9.37 -39.14
C ALA A 396 4.25 -8.03 -38.38
N TYR A 397 3.66 -7.94 -37.19
CA TYR A 397 3.73 -6.75 -36.34
C TYR A 397 5.16 -6.48 -35.85
N LEU A 398 5.86 -7.51 -35.39
CA LEU A 398 7.23 -7.41 -34.87
C LEU A 398 8.25 -7.05 -35.95
N GLU A 399 7.98 -7.44 -37.19
CA GLU A 399 8.80 -7.13 -38.36
C GLU A 399 8.40 -5.83 -39.06
N ASP A 400 7.43 -5.09 -38.53
CA ASP A 400 6.87 -3.85 -39.12
C ASP A 400 6.33 -4.07 -40.56
N ARG A 401 5.83 -5.29 -40.84
CA ARG A 401 5.24 -5.72 -42.13
C ARG A 401 3.72 -5.91 -42.06
N LEU A 402 3.10 -5.70 -40.91
CA LEU A 402 1.66 -5.90 -40.73
C LEU A 402 0.88 -4.89 -41.58
N GLN A 403 0.24 -5.38 -42.64
CA GLN A 403 -0.64 -4.58 -43.48
C GLN A 403 -2.00 -4.46 -42.81
N THR A 404 -2.40 -3.23 -42.46
CA THR A 404 -3.73 -2.93 -41.93
C THR A 404 -4.60 -2.37 -43.04
N GLY A 405 -5.76 -2.98 -43.29
CA GLY A 405 -6.81 -2.47 -44.16
C GLY A 405 -7.77 -1.49 -43.45
N ASP A 406 -8.87 -1.14 -44.11
CA ASP A 406 -9.91 -0.29 -43.52
C ASP A 406 -10.56 -0.96 -42.31
N ASN A 407 -10.89 -0.18 -41.28
CA ASN A 407 -11.57 -0.67 -40.08
C ASN A 407 -12.99 -1.12 -40.43
N ILE A 408 -13.23 -2.44 -40.43
CA ILE A 408 -14.52 -3.06 -40.82
C ILE A 408 -15.68 -2.62 -39.90
N CYS A 409 -15.39 -2.01 -38.75
CA CYS A 409 -16.38 -1.49 -37.80
C CYS A 409 -16.71 0.00 -37.94
N ASP A 410 -16.16 0.70 -38.94
CA ASP A 410 -16.60 2.06 -39.27
C ASP A 410 -17.91 1.97 -40.06
N HIS A 411 -19.04 2.14 -39.35
CA HIS A 411 -20.36 2.40 -39.91
C HIS A 411 -20.80 3.82 -39.56
#